data_AF-A0A955PNA3-F1
#
_entry.id   AF-A0A955PNA3-F1
#
_cell.length_a   1.000
_cell.length_b   1.000
_cell.length_c   1.000
_cell.angle_alpha   90.00
_cell.angle_beta   90.00
_cell.angle_gamma   90.00
#
_symmetry.space_group_name_H-M   'P 1'
#
loop_
_entity.id
_entity.type
_entity.pdbx_description
1 polymer ?
#
loop_
_entity_poly.entity_id
_entity_poly.type
_entity_poly.pdbx_seq_one_letter_code
_entity_poly.pdbx_strand_id
1 'polypeptide(L)' 'MMAYREVEKLVAEFGAERFIHGSCIPLQNPAIGPLKIKDANISDEDKEKILSGNLLKLMG' A
#
# COMPACT_ATOMS: atom_id res chain seq x y z
N MET A 1 0.76 10.69 16.68
CA MET A 1 0.96 10.25 15.28
C MET A 1 -0.40 10.28 14.61
N MET A 2 -0.62 11.13 13.60
CA MET A 2 -1.90 11.20 12.89
C MET A 2 -2.12 9.87 12.15
N ALA A 3 -2.94 8.99 12.72
CA ALA A 3 -3.27 7.71 12.11
C ALA A 3 -4.20 7.97 10.92
N TYR A 4 -3.63 8.12 9.73
CA TYR A 4 -4.36 8.05 8.48
C TYR A 4 -4.82 6.61 8.28
N ARG A 5 -6.00 6.26 8.82
CA ARG A 5 -6.56 4.90 8.78
C ARG A 5 -7.19 4.51 7.43
N GLU A 6 -6.92 5.29 6.40
CA GLU A 6 -7.53 5.09 5.08
C GLU A 6 -7.03 3.79 4.44
N VAL A 7 -5.76 3.40 4.66
CA VAL A 7 -5.22 2.13 4.14
C VAL A 7 -5.94 0.94 4.77
N GLU A 8 -6.07 0.92 6.10
CA GLU A 8 -6.76 -0.15 6.83
C GLU A 8 -8.22 -0.27 6.42
N LYS A 9 -8.91 0.88 6.30
CA LYS A 9 -10.31 0.92 5.87
C LYS A 9 -10.47 0.36 4.46
N LEU A 10 -9.65 0.81 3.51
CA LEU A 10 -9.71 0.38 2.12
C LEU A 10 -9.37 -1.12 1.97
N VAL A 11 -8.38 -1.62 2.71
CA VAL A 11 -8.04 -3.05 2.73
C VAL A 11 -9.17 -3.88 3.32
N ALA A 12 -9.80 -3.43 4.42
CA ALA A 12 -10.93 -4.13 5.01
C ALA A 12 -12.17 -4.16 4.10
N GLU A 13 -12.39 -3.11 3.29
CA GLU A 13 -13.54 -2.99 2.41
C GLU A 13 -13.36 -3.73 1.08
N PHE A 14 -12.16 -3.69 0.49
CA PHE A 14 -11.92 -4.15 -0.89
C PHE A 14 -10.91 -5.31 -1.03
N GLY A 15 -10.20 -5.67 0.03
CA GLY A 15 -9.11 -6.64 -0.02
C GLY A 15 -7.80 -6.04 -0.54
N ALA A 16 -6.67 -6.49 0.02
CA ALA A 16 -5.35 -5.96 -0.32
C ALA A 16 -4.93 -6.28 -1.76
N GLU A 17 -5.48 -7.33 -2.38
CA GLU A 17 -5.17 -7.77 -3.75
C GLU A 17 -5.65 -6.80 -4.85
N ARG A 18 -6.41 -5.77 -4.49
CA ARG A 18 -6.95 -4.75 -5.40
C ARG A 18 -6.11 -3.47 -5.48
N PHE A 19 -5.04 -3.38 -4.71
CA PHE A 19 -4.23 -2.16 -4.60
C PHE A 19 -2.79 -2.38 -5.08
N ILE A 20 -2.20 -1.34 -5.64
CA ILE A 20 -0.78 -1.29 -6.00
C ILE A 20 -0.17 0.01 -5.46
N HIS A 21 1.08 -0.05 -4.99
CA HIS A 21 1.82 1.14 -4.63
C HIS A 21 2.35 1.86 -5.89
N GLY A 22 1.92 3.10 -6.09
CA GLY A 22 2.52 4.03 -7.05
C GLY A 22 3.38 5.08 -6.34
N SER A 23 4.56 5.39 -6.90
CA SER A 23 5.51 6.34 -6.28
C SER A 23 5.12 7.81 -6.47
N CYS A 24 4.33 8.13 -7.52
CA CYS A 24 3.96 9.49 -7.92
C CYS A 24 5.17 10.43 -8.14
N ILE A 25 6.36 9.88 -8.37
CA ILE A 25 7.56 10.66 -8.70
C ILE A 25 7.35 11.27 -10.09
N PRO A 26 7.72 12.55 -10.30
CA PRO A 26 8.47 13.44 -9.40
C PRO A 26 7.62 14.34 -8.50
N LEU A 27 6.29 14.17 -8.47
CA LEU A 27 5.36 15.07 -7.78
C LEU A 27 5.33 14.88 -6.26
N GLN A 28 5.86 13.76 -5.76
CA GLN A 28 5.82 13.42 -4.33
C GLN A 28 7.16 12.87 -3.81
N ASN A 29 7.41 13.04 -2.51
CA ASN A 29 8.55 12.42 -1.84
C ASN A 29 8.41 10.88 -1.88
N PRO A 30 9.40 10.15 -2.42
CA PRO A 30 9.34 8.70 -2.62
C PRO A 30 9.18 7.90 -1.32
N ALA A 31 9.56 8.45 -0.17
CA ALA A 31 9.49 7.75 1.11
C ALA A 31 8.06 7.70 1.70
N ILE A 32 7.19 8.65 1.33
CA ILE A 32 5.91 8.85 2.01
C ILE A 32 4.90 7.74 1.71
N GLY A 33 4.82 7.30 0.45
CA GLY A 33 3.88 6.24 0.05
C GLY A 33 4.18 4.90 0.75
N PRO A 34 5.40 4.38 0.67
CA PRO A 34 5.77 3.15 1.36
C PRO A 34 5.64 3.25 2.89
N LEU A 35 5.98 4.40 3.49
CA LEU A 35 5.87 4.57 4.95
C LEU A 35 4.42 4.44 5.42
N LYS A 36 3.46 5.05 4.70
CA LYS A 36 2.02 4.91 5.01
C LYS A 36 1.55 3.46 5.01
N ILE A 37 2.05 2.64 4.09
CA ILE A 37 1.67 1.22 3.98
C ILE A 37 2.36 0.40 5.08
N LYS A 38 3.64 0.67 5.36
CA LYS A 38 4.42 -0.03 6.40
C LYS A 38 3.85 0.19 7.80
N ASP A 39 3.41 1.41 8.07
CA ASP A 39 2.85 1.82 9.37
C ASP A 39 1.36 1.46 9.52
N ALA A 40 0.69 0.99 8.46
CA ALA A 40 -0.71 0.58 8.51
C ALA A 40 -0.90 -0.70 9.34
N ASN A 41 -1.98 -0.75 10.12
CA ASN A 41 -2.35 -1.90 10.94
C ASN A 41 -3.09 -2.98 10.13
N ILE A 42 -2.39 -3.56 9.14
CA ILE A 42 -2.80 -4.71 8.32
C ILE A 42 -1.74 -5.81 8.39
N SER A 43 -2.04 -7.00 7.89
CA SER A 43 -1.09 -8.11 7.89
C SER A 43 0.16 -7.78 7.07
N ASP A 44 1.31 -8.33 7.43
CA ASP A 44 2.53 -8.13 6.65
C ASP A 44 2.42 -8.70 5.24
N GLU A 45 1.65 -9.79 5.06
CA GLU A 45 1.30 -10.33 3.74
C GLU A 45 0.53 -9.30 2.88
N ASP A 46 -0.42 -8.57 3.48
CA ASP A 46 -1.16 -7.52 2.77
C ASP A 46 -0.28 -6.33 2.42
N LYS A 47 0.67 -5.96 3.29
CA LYS A 47 1.67 -4.94 2.96
C LYS A 47 2.52 -5.35 1.77
N GLU A 48 2.99 -6.60 1.73
CA GLU A 48 3.79 -7.15 0.62
C GLU A 48 3.01 -7.19 -0.69
N LYS A 49 1.73 -7.60 -0.65
CA LYS A 49 0.83 -7.56 -1.81
C LYS A 49 0.77 -6.15 -2.41
N ILE A 50 0.54 -5.14 -1.58
CA ILE A 50 0.35 -3.75 -2.04
C ILE A 50 1.68 -3.14 -2.53
N LEU A 51 2.79 -3.37 -1.82
CA LEU A 51 4.09 -2.77 -2.14
C LEU A 51 4.70 -3.31 -3.43
N SER A 52 4.53 -4.60 -3.73
CA SER A 52 5.14 -5.21 -4.91
C SER A 52 4.38 -6.41 -5.47
N GLY A 53 3.83 -7.28 -4.62
CA GLY A 53 3.30 -8.59 -5.03
C GLY A 53 2.20 -8.51 -6.09
N ASN A 54 1.25 -7.59 -5.94
CA ASN A 54 0.16 -7.41 -6.89
C ASN A 54 0.65 -6.90 -8.24
N LEU A 55 1.63 -5.98 -8.25
CA LEU A 55 2.22 -5.48 -9.49
C LEU A 55 2.99 -6.60 -10.21
N LEU A 56 3.81 -7.37 -9.50
CA LEU A 56 4.52 -8.52 -10.07
C LEU A 56 3.54 -9.50 -10.72
N LYS A 57 2.46 -9.85 -10.02
CA LYS A 57 1.41 -10.72 -10.57
C LYS A 57 0.76 -10.17 -11.84
N LEU A 58 0.60 -8.85 -11.95
CA LEU A 58 0.03 -8.20 -13.15
C LEU A 58 1.00 -8.20 -14.33
N MET A 59 2.31 -8.26 -14.10
CA MET A 59 3.33 -8.25 -15.16
C MET A 59 3.60 -9.62 -15.78
N GLY A 60 3.06 -10.71 -15.20
CA GLY A 60 3.32 -12.09 -15.60
C GLY A 60 4.56 -12.69 -14.93
#